data_AF-A0A6B2VFI4-F1
#
_entry.id   AF-A0A6B2VFI4-F1
#
_cell.length_a   1.000
_cell.length_b   1.000
_cell.length_c   1.000
_cell.angle_alpha   90.00
_cell.angle_beta   90.00
_cell.angle_gamma   90.00
#
_symmetry.space_group_name_H-M   'P 1'
#
loop_
_entity.id
_entity.type
_entity.pdbx_description
1 polymer ?
#
loop_
_entity_poly.entity_id
_entity_poly.type
_entity_poly.pdbx_seq_one_letter_code
_entity_poly.pdbx_strand_id
1 'polypeptide(L)'
;MSRPNGAERPYDIVLFGATGFVGRLTAEYLAAHAPDGLRWAVAGRSERKLEELREALPGGASVGVVTADVADPDSLRELARRTRVVATTVGPYVTYGEELVAACADSGTDCVDLTGEPEFVDLVYVRHDARARETGARLVHACGFDSVPHDLGVYFTVGQLPEGVPLSVDGFVRADAAFSGGTLASALGQLSRPLRMRAAARERARHEPRLVG
;
A
#
# COMPACT_ATOMS: atom_id res chain seq x y z
N MET A 1 -4.11 20.96 10.59
CA MET A 1 -3.39 21.62 9.48
C MET A 1 -4.08 21.22 8.19
N SER A 2 -4.80 22.15 7.56
CA SER A 2 -5.48 21.90 6.29
C SER A 2 -4.45 21.88 5.17
N ARG A 3 -4.42 20.79 4.39
CA ARG A 3 -3.51 20.63 3.25
C ARG A 3 -3.69 21.80 2.29
N PRO A 4 -2.60 22.40 1.76
CA PRO A 4 -2.73 23.34 0.65
C PRO A 4 -3.46 22.62 -0.48
N ASN A 5 -4.51 23.26 -1.01
CA ASN A 5 -5.29 22.82 -2.17
C ASN A 5 -4.41 22.95 -3.43
N GLY A 6 -3.32 22.17 -3.48
CA GLY A 6 -2.25 22.26 -4.45
C GLY A 6 -2.56 21.39 -5.66
N ALA A 7 -2.96 22.04 -6.75
CA ALA A 7 -3.37 21.48 -8.04
C ALA A 7 -4.60 20.56 -7.98
N GLU A 8 -5.55 20.78 -8.89
CA GLU A 8 -6.73 19.93 -9.03
C GLU A 8 -6.28 18.53 -9.50
N ARG A 9 -6.11 17.61 -8.55
CA ARG A 9 -5.78 16.22 -8.85
C ARG A 9 -7.02 15.54 -9.44
N PRO A 10 -6.94 14.95 -10.65
CA PRO A 10 -8.09 14.36 -11.31
C PRO A 10 -8.63 13.11 -10.59
N TYR A 11 -7.77 12.39 -9.86
CA TYR A 11 -8.16 11.16 -9.16
C TYR A 11 -8.04 11.29 -7.65
N ASP A 12 -9.09 10.89 -6.97
CA ASP A 12 -9.10 10.72 -5.52
C ASP A 12 -8.38 9.42 -5.13
N ILE A 13 -8.59 8.34 -5.89
CA ILE A 13 -7.92 7.06 -5.70
C ILE A 13 -7.40 6.52 -7.03
N VAL A 14 -6.17 6.01 -7.06
CA VAL A 14 -5.71 5.16 -8.16
C VAL A 14 -5.24 3.81 -7.63
N LEU A 15 -5.80 2.73 -8.18
CA LEU A 15 -5.44 1.35 -7.87
C LEU A 15 -4.32 0.87 -8.81
N PHE A 16 -3.08 0.91 -8.35
CA PHE A 16 -1.93 0.46 -9.12
C PHE A 16 -1.66 -1.04 -8.94
N GLY A 17 -1.53 -1.76 -10.04
CA GLY A 17 -1.50 -3.23 -10.03
C GLY A 17 -2.88 -3.86 -10.19
N ALA A 18 -3.87 -3.11 -10.69
CA ALA A 18 -5.26 -3.53 -10.80
C ALA A 18 -5.49 -4.85 -11.57
N THR A 19 -4.61 -5.20 -12.50
CA THR A 19 -4.70 -6.47 -13.26
C THR A 19 -4.10 -7.68 -12.52
N GLY A 20 -3.55 -7.49 -11.33
CA GLY A 20 -3.09 -8.56 -10.45
C GLY A 20 -4.25 -9.31 -9.82
N PHE A 21 -3.96 -10.40 -9.09
CA PHE A 21 -5.00 -11.17 -8.41
C PHE A 21 -5.76 -10.33 -7.37
N VAL A 22 -5.04 -9.77 -6.39
CA VAL A 22 -5.64 -8.87 -5.37
C VAL A 22 -6.17 -7.60 -6.02
N GLY A 23 -5.45 -7.03 -6.98
CA GLY A 23 -5.88 -5.83 -7.71
C GLY A 23 -7.26 -5.97 -8.36
N ARG A 24 -7.60 -7.12 -8.94
CA ARG A 24 -8.94 -7.34 -9.51
C ARG A 24 -10.02 -7.37 -8.44
N LEU A 25 -9.79 -8.11 -7.36
CA LEU A 25 -10.72 -8.17 -6.22
C LEU A 25 -10.93 -6.78 -5.58
N THR A 26 -9.88 -5.99 -5.46
CA THR A 26 -9.96 -4.60 -4.97
C THR A 26 -10.71 -3.71 -5.95
N ALA A 27 -10.51 -3.86 -7.26
CA ALA A 27 -11.23 -3.11 -8.28
C ALA A 27 -12.74 -3.42 -8.26
N GLU A 28 -13.10 -4.70 -8.15
CA GLU A 28 -14.49 -5.15 -8.02
C GLU A 28 -15.15 -4.58 -6.75
N TYR A 29 -14.43 -4.62 -5.63
CA TYR A 29 -14.90 -4.05 -4.37
C TYR A 29 -15.13 -2.53 -4.50
N LEU A 30 -14.18 -1.79 -5.07
CA LEU A 30 -14.32 -0.35 -5.30
C LEU A 30 -15.50 -0.05 -6.23
N ALA A 31 -15.64 -0.79 -7.33
CA ALA A 31 -16.75 -0.59 -8.26
C ALA A 31 -18.13 -0.85 -7.61
N ALA A 32 -18.22 -1.79 -6.67
CA ALA A 32 -19.46 -2.11 -5.97
C ALA A 32 -19.78 -1.19 -4.77
N HIS A 33 -18.76 -0.61 -4.14
CA HIS A 33 -18.90 0.06 -2.84
C HIS A 33 -18.40 1.51 -2.80
N ALA A 34 -17.80 2.02 -3.89
CA ALA A 34 -17.39 3.42 -3.95
C ALA A 34 -18.59 4.34 -3.78
N PRO A 35 -18.44 5.43 -2.98
CA PRO A 35 -19.50 6.43 -2.88
C PRO A 35 -19.66 7.17 -4.21
N ASP A 36 -20.88 7.66 -4.46
CA ASP A 36 -21.17 8.49 -5.62
C ASP A 36 -20.23 9.70 -5.68
N GLY A 37 -19.71 9.98 -6.88
CA GLY A 37 -18.78 11.07 -7.12
C GLY A 37 -17.31 10.79 -6.81
N LEU A 38 -16.95 9.59 -6.33
CA LEU A 38 -15.55 9.20 -6.21
C LEU A 38 -14.88 9.15 -7.60
N ARG A 39 -13.85 9.96 -7.82
CA ARG A 39 -13.07 9.93 -9.06
C ARG A 39 -11.92 8.96 -8.89
N TRP A 40 -12.00 7.77 -9.48
CA TRP A 40 -10.93 6.77 -9.33
C TRP A 40 -10.53 6.13 -10.66
N ALA A 41 -9.34 5.52 -10.66
CA ALA A 41 -8.80 4.85 -11.83
C ALA A 41 -8.12 3.52 -11.49
N VAL A 42 -8.08 2.62 -12.47
CA VAL A 42 -7.24 1.43 -12.47
C VAL A 42 -5.92 1.73 -13.18
N ALA A 43 -4.82 1.26 -12.62
CA ALA A 43 -3.49 1.49 -13.16
C ALA A 43 -2.60 0.25 -13.25
N GLY A 44 -1.72 0.24 -14.24
CA GLY A 44 -0.80 -0.85 -14.52
C GLY A 44 -0.12 -0.70 -15.88
N ARG A 45 0.69 -1.68 -16.24
CA ARG A 45 1.59 -1.62 -17.41
C ARG A 45 0.92 -1.90 -18.76
N SER A 46 -0.24 -2.55 -18.75
CA SER A 46 -0.92 -3.00 -19.96
C SER A 46 -2.28 -2.34 -20.07
N GLU A 47 -2.35 -1.27 -20.88
CA GLU A 47 -3.58 -0.55 -21.18
C GLU A 47 -4.70 -1.49 -21.61
N ARG A 48 -4.44 -2.41 -22.54
CA ARG A 48 -5.41 -3.43 -22.97
C ARG A 48 -6.02 -4.22 -21.80
N LYS A 49 -5.21 -4.70 -20.85
CA LYS A 49 -5.72 -5.48 -19.71
C LYS A 49 -6.49 -4.60 -18.71
N LEU A 50 -6.15 -3.32 -18.62
CA LEU A 50 -6.87 -2.37 -17.78
C LEU A 50 -8.23 -2.03 -18.39
N GLU A 51 -8.28 -1.87 -19.72
CA GLU A 51 -9.51 -1.66 -20.47
C GLU A 51 -10.45 -2.87 -20.34
N GLU A 52 -9.94 -4.09 -20.52
CA GLU A 52 -10.70 -5.33 -20.28
C GLU A 52 -11.24 -5.44 -18.85
N LEU A 53 -10.42 -5.04 -17.85
CA LEU A 53 -10.87 -4.99 -16.46
C LEU A 53 -11.98 -3.94 -16.30
N ARG A 54 -11.79 -2.72 -16.82
CA ARG A 54 -12.76 -1.63 -16.75
C ARG A 54 -14.10 -2.06 -17.32
N GLU A 55 -14.12 -2.67 -18.50
CA GLU A 55 -15.35 -3.13 -19.15
C GLU A 55 -16.09 -4.20 -18.35
N ALA A 56 -15.38 -5.02 -17.57
CA ALA A 56 -15.96 -6.05 -16.72
C ALA A 56 -16.51 -5.51 -15.39
N LEU A 57 -16.11 -4.30 -14.96
CA LEU A 57 -16.53 -3.73 -13.68
C LEU A 57 -17.95 -3.15 -13.75
N PRO A 58 -18.76 -3.30 -12.69
CA PRO A 58 -20.03 -2.60 -12.59
C PRO A 58 -19.79 -1.08 -12.62
N GLY A 59 -20.46 -0.36 -13.52
CA GLY A 59 -20.25 1.09 -13.67
C GLY A 59 -18.89 1.48 -14.25
N GLY A 60 -18.15 0.54 -14.86
CA GLY A 60 -16.79 0.74 -15.35
C GLY A 60 -16.58 1.94 -16.28
N ALA A 61 -17.61 2.43 -16.97
CA ALA A 61 -17.54 3.61 -17.82
C ALA A 61 -17.10 4.90 -17.10
N SER A 62 -17.29 4.99 -15.77
CA SER A 62 -16.83 6.13 -14.95
C SER A 62 -15.41 5.94 -14.39
N VAL A 63 -14.82 4.76 -14.56
CA VAL A 63 -13.51 4.41 -14.00
C VAL A 63 -12.41 4.84 -14.97
N GLY A 64 -11.46 5.65 -14.51
CA GLY A 64 -10.30 6.05 -15.30
C GLY A 64 -9.35 4.88 -15.58
N VAL A 65 -8.56 4.99 -16.65
CA VAL A 65 -7.47 4.08 -16.97
C VAL A 65 -6.17 4.87 -17.00
N VAL A 66 -5.16 4.40 -16.27
CA VAL A 66 -3.84 5.04 -16.22
C VAL A 66 -2.74 4.01 -16.46
N THR A 67 -1.96 4.21 -17.52
CA THR A 67 -0.76 3.39 -17.74
C THR A 67 0.39 3.89 -16.88
N ALA A 68 1.00 2.98 -16.12
CA ALA A 68 2.21 3.25 -15.34
C ALA A 68 3.05 1.97 -15.21
N ASP A 69 4.37 2.12 -15.22
CA ASP A 69 5.32 1.03 -15.12
C ASP A 69 6.36 1.31 -14.04
N VAL A 70 6.64 0.30 -13.21
CA VAL A 70 7.70 0.36 -12.21
C VAL A 70 9.10 0.50 -12.83
N ALA A 71 9.26 0.11 -14.09
CA ALA A 71 10.47 0.31 -14.86
C ALA A 71 10.58 1.72 -15.48
N ASP A 72 9.53 2.55 -15.38
CA ASP A 72 9.50 3.92 -15.88
C ASP A 72 9.19 4.90 -14.74
N PRO A 73 10.24 5.45 -14.09
CA PRO A 73 10.09 6.39 -12.97
C PRO A 73 9.28 7.64 -13.32
N ASP A 74 9.30 8.11 -14.57
CA ASP A 74 8.51 9.29 -14.96
C ASP A 74 7.02 8.99 -14.98
N SER A 75 6.64 7.78 -15.41
CA SER A 75 5.25 7.32 -15.32
C SER A 75 4.75 7.27 -13.86
N LEU A 76 5.59 6.84 -12.92
CA LEU A 76 5.24 6.79 -11.49
C LEU A 76 5.11 8.18 -10.88
N ARG A 77 6.00 9.11 -11.25
CA ARG A 77 5.89 10.52 -10.82
C ARG A 77 4.61 11.16 -11.34
N GLU A 78 4.24 10.89 -12.58
CA GLU A 78 3.01 11.41 -13.16
C GLU A 78 1.76 10.81 -12.51
N LEU A 79 1.77 9.49 -12.26
CA LEU A 79 0.74 8.79 -11.50
C LEU A 79 0.54 9.43 -10.12
N ALA A 80 1.64 9.66 -9.38
CA ALA A 80 1.59 10.26 -8.05
C ALA A 80 1.03 11.69 -8.10
N ARG A 81 1.54 12.56 -8.97
CA ARG A 81 1.08 13.96 -9.09
C ARG A 81 -0.42 14.10 -9.38
N ARG A 82 -1.01 13.14 -10.12
CA ARG A 82 -2.41 13.17 -10.53
C ARG A 82 -3.39 12.54 -9.52
N THR A 83 -2.89 12.05 -8.40
CA THR A 83 -3.66 11.18 -7.49
C THR A 83 -3.62 11.67 -6.06
N ARG A 84 -4.73 11.62 -5.32
CA ARG A 84 -4.72 11.93 -3.88
C ARG A 84 -4.21 10.76 -3.05
N VAL A 85 -4.70 9.55 -3.35
CA VAL A 85 -4.29 8.29 -2.71
C VAL A 85 -3.96 7.24 -3.77
N VAL A 86 -2.73 6.71 -3.77
CA VAL A 86 -2.36 5.54 -4.57
C VAL A 86 -2.48 4.29 -3.70
N ALA A 87 -3.34 3.35 -4.10
CA ALA A 87 -3.42 2.03 -3.52
C ALA A 87 -2.66 1.04 -4.42
N THR A 88 -1.54 0.49 -3.95
CA THR A 88 -0.73 -0.42 -4.74
C THR A 88 -0.89 -1.87 -4.31
N THR A 89 -1.00 -2.75 -5.31
CA THR A 89 -0.96 -4.20 -5.15
C THR A 89 0.22 -4.82 -5.92
N VAL A 90 1.24 -4.02 -6.24
CA VAL A 90 2.39 -4.43 -7.05
C VAL A 90 3.51 -4.96 -6.15
N GLY A 91 3.48 -6.27 -5.91
CA GLY A 91 4.55 -7.01 -5.24
C GLY A 91 5.39 -7.87 -6.22
N PRO A 92 6.53 -8.43 -5.77
CA PRO A 92 7.14 -8.26 -4.44
C PRO A 92 7.66 -6.83 -4.20
N TYR A 93 7.33 -6.27 -3.03
CA TYR A 93 7.50 -4.86 -2.71
C TYR A 93 8.96 -4.45 -2.51
N VAL A 94 9.80 -5.32 -1.93
CA VAL A 94 11.24 -5.04 -1.83
C VAL A 94 11.87 -4.83 -3.21
N THR A 95 11.28 -5.39 -4.27
CA THR A 95 11.79 -5.26 -5.64
C THR A 95 11.13 -4.14 -6.43
N TYR A 96 9.80 -3.96 -6.29
CA TYR A 96 9.01 -3.10 -7.17
C TYR A 96 8.30 -1.95 -6.47
N GLY A 97 8.28 -1.92 -5.13
CA GLY A 97 7.48 -0.97 -4.36
C GLY A 97 8.14 0.38 -4.12
N GLU A 98 9.48 0.42 -4.07
CA GLU A 98 10.22 1.60 -3.58
C GLU A 98 10.03 2.83 -4.47
N GLU A 99 10.16 2.68 -5.79
CA GLU A 99 10.08 3.81 -6.73
C GLU A 99 8.71 4.52 -6.68
N LEU A 100 7.63 3.76 -6.49
CA LEU A 100 6.29 4.34 -6.33
C LEU A 100 6.18 5.10 -5.02
N VAL A 101 6.68 4.52 -3.93
CA VAL A 101 6.68 5.18 -2.61
C VAL A 101 7.49 6.47 -2.64
N ALA A 102 8.67 6.46 -3.28
CA ALA A 102 9.49 7.64 -3.47
C ALA A 102 8.73 8.73 -4.24
N ALA A 103 8.09 8.37 -5.37
CA ALA A 103 7.28 9.30 -6.16
C ALA A 103 6.11 9.90 -5.36
N CYS A 104 5.45 9.08 -4.52
CA CYS A 104 4.38 9.52 -3.64
C CYS A 104 4.88 10.46 -2.54
N ALA A 105 5.99 10.11 -1.87
CA ALA A 105 6.62 10.92 -0.83
C ALA A 105 7.05 12.28 -1.39
N ASP A 106 7.63 12.33 -2.59
CA ASP A 106 8.04 13.58 -3.22
C ASP A 106 6.86 14.46 -3.64
N SER A 107 5.77 13.83 -4.08
CA SER A 107 4.59 14.53 -4.61
C SER A 107 3.57 14.89 -3.53
N GLY A 108 3.81 14.57 -2.25
CA GLY A 108 2.82 14.78 -1.18
C GLY A 108 1.57 13.90 -1.35
N THR A 109 1.72 12.73 -1.98
CA THR A 109 0.63 11.81 -2.32
C THR A 109 0.55 10.71 -1.28
N ASP A 110 -0.65 10.40 -0.80
CA ASP A 110 -0.81 9.31 0.15
C ASP A 110 -0.63 7.97 -0.60
N CYS A 111 0.07 7.02 0.01
CA CYS A 111 0.33 5.71 -0.56
C CYS A 111 -0.05 4.64 0.45
N VAL A 112 -0.85 3.67 0.01
CA VAL A 112 -1.23 2.50 0.79
C VAL A 112 -0.85 1.22 0.05
N ASP A 113 -0.39 0.21 0.77
CA ASP A 113 -0.08 -1.10 0.21
C ASP A 113 -0.58 -2.23 1.12
N LEU A 114 -0.50 -3.46 0.62
CA LEU A 114 -0.79 -4.68 1.38
C LEU A 114 0.47 -5.53 1.61
N THR A 115 1.64 -4.90 1.76
CA THR A 115 2.90 -5.63 1.90
C THR A 115 2.91 -6.51 3.14
N GLY A 116 3.45 -7.73 2.98
CA GLY A 116 3.81 -8.63 4.07
C GLY A 116 5.33 -8.72 4.26
N GLU A 117 6.08 -7.72 3.77
CA GLU A 117 7.54 -7.75 3.70
C GLU A 117 8.16 -6.74 4.69
N PRO A 118 8.54 -7.16 5.92
CA PRO A 118 9.12 -6.26 6.92
C PRO A 118 10.36 -5.51 6.44
N GLU A 119 11.22 -6.15 5.64
CA GLU A 119 12.39 -5.48 5.05
C GLU A 119 11.99 -4.26 4.22
N PHE A 120 10.91 -4.35 3.44
CA PHE A 120 10.45 -3.21 2.63
C PHE A 120 9.97 -2.07 3.51
N VAL A 121 9.18 -2.37 4.55
CA VAL A 121 8.66 -1.36 5.49
C VAL A 121 9.81 -0.61 6.16
N ASP A 122 10.82 -1.32 6.65
CA ASP A 122 11.96 -0.71 7.33
C ASP A 122 12.83 0.13 6.38
N LEU A 123 13.03 -0.34 5.14
CA LEU A 123 13.75 0.42 4.12
C LEU A 123 13.01 1.71 3.73
N VAL A 124 11.70 1.62 3.50
CA VAL A 124 10.86 2.79 3.18
C VAL A 124 10.88 3.80 4.31
N TYR A 125 10.79 3.35 5.57
CA TYR A 125 10.87 4.24 6.72
C TYR A 125 12.16 5.05 6.68
N VAL A 126 13.30 4.37 6.62
CA VAL A 126 14.62 5.03 6.66
C VAL A 126 14.81 5.99 5.48
N ARG A 127 14.33 5.63 4.29
CA ARG A 127 14.60 6.37 3.06
C ARG A 127 13.61 7.50 2.77
N HIS A 128 12.34 7.36 3.18
CA HIS A 128 11.26 8.22 2.69
C HIS A 128 10.39 8.85 3.78
N ASP A 129 10.45 8.43 5.04
CA ASP A 129 9.60 9.00 6.12
C ASP A 129 9.83 10.51 6.31
N ALA A 130 11.09 10.95 6.34
CA ALA A 130 11.42 12.38 6.46
C ALA A 130 10.80 13.19 5.33
N ARG A 131 10.96 12.72 4.09
CA ARG A 131 10.40 13.39 2.90
C ARG A 131 8.88 13.40 2.92
N ALA A 132 8.25 12.29 3.28
CA ALA A 132 6.80 12.20 3.38
C ALA A 132 6.24 13.17 4.43
N ARG A 133 6.93 13.35 5.58
CA ARG A 133 6.58 14.34 6.60
C ARG A 133 6.70 15.77 6.09
N GLU A 134 7.75 16.09 5.34
CA GLU A 134 7.94 17.42 4.74
C GLU A 134 6.84 17.77 3.74
N THR A 135 6.43 16.83 2.90
CA THR A 135 5.43 17.06 1.84
C THR A 135 3.99 16.85 2.31
N GLY A 136 3.80 16.20 3.46
CA GLY A 136 2.49 15.84 4.01
C GLY A 136 1.88 14.56 3.42
N ALA A 137 2.67 13.77 2.68
CA ALA A 137 2.31 12.43 2.25
C ALA A 137 2.19 11.48 3.45
N ARG A 138 1.24 10.55 3.38
CA ARG A 138 1.10 9.45 4.34
C ARG A 138 1.44 8.14 3.64
N LEU A 139 2.42 7.43 4.17
CA LEU A 139 2.82 6.10 3.71
C LEU A 139 2.27 5.09 4.71
N VAL A 140 1.30 4.27 4.31
CA VAL A 140 0.65 3.30 5.19
C VAL A 140 0.84 1.90 4.62
N HIS A 141 1.65 1.11 5.31
CA HIS A 141 1.98 -0.25 4.89
C HIS A 141 1.00 -1.27 5.48
N ALA A 142 1.01 -2.47 4.91
CA ALA A 142 0.35 -3.65 5.48
C ALA A 142 -1.18 -3.49 5.66
N CYS A 143 -1.85 -2.83 4.73
CA CYS A 143 -3.31 -2.69 4.68
C CYS A 143 -4.00 -3.94 4.08
N GLY A 144 -3.45 -5.13 4.33
CA GLY A 144 -3.94 -6.42 3.83
C GLY A 144 -4.55 -7.31 4.92
N PHE A 145 -5.09 -8.45 4.49
CA PHE A 145 -5.67 -9.45 5.40
C PHE A 145 -4.68 -9.98 6.43
N ASP A 146 -3.39 -10.09 6.09
CA ASP A 146 -2.41 -10.66 7.02
C ASP A 146 -2.12 -9.74 8.22
N SER A 147 -2.52 -8.46 8.17
CA SER A 147 -2.19 -7.47 9.21
C SER A 147 -3.42 -6.78 9.79
N VAL A 148 -4.36 -6.28 8.96
CA VAL A 148 -5.51 -5.48 9.42
C VAL A 148 -6.37 -6.18 10.48
N PRO A 149 -6.80 -7.45 10.30
CA PRO A 149 -7.58 -8.18 11.31
C PRO A 149 -6.82 -8.35 12.63
N HIS A 150 -5.51 -8.55 12.58
CA HIS A 150 -4.67 -8.69 13.77
C HIS A 150 -4.54 -7.35 14.48
N ASP A 151 -4.16 -6.28 13.78
CA ASP A 151 -3.96 -4.95 14.35
C ASP A 151 -5.25 -4.41 14.99
N LEU A 152 -6.36 -4.45 14.24
CA LEU A 152 -7.65 -3.96 14.74
C LEU A 152 -8.21 -4.86 15.84
N GLY A 153 -8.03 -6.18 15.73
CA GLY A 153 -8.49 -7.14 16.74
C GLY A 153 -7.75 -6.99 18.08
N VAL A 154 -6.43 -6.83 18.03
CA VAL A 154 -5.60 -6.56 19.21
C VAL A 154 -5.96 -5.20 19.80
N TYR A 155 -6.04 -4.15 18.98
CA TYR A 155 -6.39 -2.80 19.44
C TYR A 155 -7.76 -2.77 20.13
N PHE A 156 -8.78 -3.37 19.49
CA PHE A 156 -10.11 -3.48 20.08
C PHE A 156 -10.07 -4.21 21.42
N THR A 157 -9.41 -5.38 21.48
CA THR A 157 -9.34 -6.22 22.68
C THR A 157 -8.64 -5.50 23.83
N VAL A 158 -7.48 -4.90 23.57
CA VAL A 158 -6.71 -4.15 24.58
C VAL A 158 -7.52 -2.96 25.10
N GLY A 159 -8.27 -2.27 24.23
CA GLY A 159 -9.15 -1.17 24.63
C GLY A 159 -10.30 -1.56 25.55
N GLN A 160 -10.59 -2.85 25.71
CA GLN A 160 -11.58 -3.36 26.67
C GLN A 160 -10.98 -3.77 28.02
N LEU A 161 -9.65 -3.74 28.17
CA LEU A 161 -8.93 -4.21 29.36
C LEU A 161 -8.46 -3.03 30.21
N PRO A 162 -8.20 -3.24 31.53
CA PRO A 162 -7.67 -2.19 32.39
C PRO A 162 -6.33 -1.65 31.89
N GLU A 163 -6.11 -0.35 32.04
CA GLU A 163 -4.82 0.27 31.74
C GLU A 163 -3.75 -0.17 32.76
N GLY A 164 -2.48 -0.23 32.31
CA GLY A 164 -1.33 -0.46 33.18
C GLY A 164 -1.15 -1.88 33.71
N VAL A 165 -1.91 -2.87 33.21
CA VAL A 165 -1.73 -4.28 33.56
C VAL A 165 -0.91 -5.03 32.50
N PRO A 166 -0.12 -6.05 32.86
CA PRO A 166 0.55 -6.91 31.89
C PRO A 166 -0.48 -7.64 31.01
N LEU A 167 -0.22 -7.68 29.70
CA LEU A 167 -1.10 -8.29 28.70
C LEU A 167 -0.31 -9.21 27.78
N SER A 168 -0.92 -10.33 27.39
CA SER A 168 -0.45 -11.22 26.33
C SER A 168 -1.63 -11.49 25.41
N VAL A 169 -1.41 -11.41 24.09
CA VAL A 169 -2.45 -11.64 23.08
C VAL A 169 -1.92 -12.63 22.06
N ASP A 170 -2.64 -13.73 21.89
CA ASP A 170 -2.34 -14.76 20.89
C ASP A 170 -3.30 -14.63 19.71
N GLY A 171 -2.75 -14.51 18.50
CA GLY A 171 -3.49 -14.49 17.24
C GLY A 171 -3.43 -15.84 16.53
N PHE A 172 -4.57 -16.34 16.07
CA PHE A 172 -4.65 -17.59 15.30
C PHE A 172 -5.29 -17.33 13.95
N VAL A 173 -4.62 -17.75 12.88
CA VAL A 173 -5.15 -17.73 11.51
C VAL A 173 -5.21 -19.15 10.97
N ARG A 174 -6.32 -19.45 10.28
CA ARG A 174 -6.45 -20.66 9.46
C ARG A 174 -6.70 -20.21 8.03
N ALA A 175 -5.83 -20.62 7.13
CA ALA A 175 -5.94 -20.33 5.71
C ALA A 175 -5.87 -21.64 4.91
N ASP A 176 -6.66 -21.74 3.84
CA ASP A 176 -6.42 -22.73 2.79
C ASP A 176 -5.29 -22.24 1.89
N ALA A 177 -4.37 -23.12 1.52
CA ALA A 177 -3.06 -22.82 0.92
C ALA A 177 -3.08 -22.19 -0.51
N ALA A 178 -4.18 -21.57 -0.92
CA ALA A 178 -4.32 -20.86 -2.18
C ALA A 178 -3.61 -19.48 -2.10
N PHE A 179 -2.28 -19.48 -2.14
CA PHE A 179 -1.49 -18.26 -2.22
C PHE A 179 -1.47 -17.72 -3.66
N SER A 180 -1.56 -16.39 -3.81
CA SER A 180 -1.29 -15.76 -5.10
C SER A 180 0.20 -15.94 -5.47
N GLY A 181 0.53 -15.94 -6.76
CA GLY A 181 1.94 -16.04 -7.19
C GLY A 181 2.83 -14.92 -6.63
N GLY A 182 2.28 -13.71 -6.46
CA GLY A 182 2.97 -12.60 -5.81
C GLY A 182 3.22 -12.84 -4.31
N THR A 183 2.22 -13.40 -3.61
CA THR A 183 2.36 -13.76 -2.18
C THR A 183 3.43 -14.84 -2.00
N LEU A 184 3.42 -15.88 -2.83
CA LEU A 184 4.42 -16.95 -2.77
C LEU A 184 5.83 -16.41 -3.05
N ALA A 185 6.00 -15.56 -4.07
CA ALA A 185 7.28 -14.93 -4.38
C ALA A 185 7.78 -14.05 -3.23
N SER A 186 6.88 -13.31 -2.58
CA SER A 186 7.20 -12.46 -1.42
C SER A 186 7.65 -13.32 -0.22
N ALA A 187 6.92 -14.39 0.08
CA ALA A 187 7.26 -15.32 1.17
C ALA A 187 8.63 -15.98 0.96
N LEU A 188 8.89 -16.50 -0.25
CA LEU A 188 10.20 -17.05 -0.62
C LEU A 188 11.31 -15.99 -0.54
N GLY A 189 11.03 -14.77 -0.99
CA GLY A 189 11.93 -13.62 -0.89
C GLY A 189 12.35 -13.35 0.56
N GLN A 190 11.39 -13.25 1.48
CA GLN A 190 11.66 -13.01 2.91
C GLN A 190 12.48 -14.15 3.54
N LEU A 191 12.11 -15.41 3.28
CA LEU A 191 12.85 -16.57 3.80
C LEU A 191 14.32 -16.61 3.35
N SER A 192 14.62 -16.08 2.17
CA SER A 192 15.98 -16.04 1.62
C SER A 192 16.83 -14.85 2.11
N ARG A 193 16.25 -13.89 2.85
CA ARG A 193 16.90 -12.60 3.18
C ARG A 193 17.01 -12.29 4.68
N PRO A 194 17.25 -13.25 5.59
CA PRO A 194 17.18 -13.00 7.03
C PRO A 194 18.21 -11.98 7.53
N LEU A 195 19.41 -11.94 6.92
CA LEU A 195 20.43 -10.96 7.29
C LEU A 195 20.07 -9.54 6.84
N ARG A 196 19.43 -9.40 5.66
CA ARG A 196 19.00 -8.10 5.15
C ARG A 196 17.83 -7.55 5.94
N MET A 197 16.84 -8.40 6.26
CA MET A 197 15.74 -8.05 7.17
C MET A 197 16.28 -7.52 8.52
N ARG A 198 17.20 -8.26 9.14
CA ARG A 198 17.82 -7.83 10.41
C ARG A 198 18.61 -6.52 10.28
N ALA A 199 19.29 -6.30 9.17
CA ALA A 199 20.01 -5.06 8.91
C ALA A 199 19.07 -3.86 8.74
N ALA A 200 17.99 -4.03 7.96
CA ALA A 200 16.98 -3.00 7.76
C ALA A 200 16.29 -2.61 9.08
N ALA A 201 15.88 -3.60 9.88
CA ALA A 201 15.27 -3.37 11.20
C ALA A 201 16.21 -2.63 12.16
N ARG A 202 17.50 -2.99 12.18
CA ARG A 202 18.51 -2.29 12.99
C ARG A 202 18.73 -0.86 12.54
N GLU A 203 18.67 -0.60 11.25
CA GLU A 203 18.82 0.74 10.70
C GLU A 203 17.62 1.59 11.10
N ARG A 204 16.38 1.10 10.87
CA ARG A 204 15.17 1.79 11.34
C ARG A 204 15.23 2.15 12.81
N ALA A 205 15.65 1.23 13.67
CA ALA A 205 15.75 1.46 15.12
C ALA A 205 16.70 2.61 15.52
N ARG A 206 17.58 3.07 14.62
CA ARG A 206 18.44 4.24 14.84
C ARG A 206 17.76 5.57 14.52
N HIS A 207 16.78 5.56 13.61
CA HIS A 207 16.06 6.74 13.14
C HIS A 207 14.70 6.90 13.81
N GLU A 208 14.08 5.79 14.22
CA GLU A 208 12.77 5.80 14.85
C GLU A 208 12.84 6.35 16.27
N PRO A 209 12.09 7.43 16.57
CA PRO A 209 12.08 7.97 17.92
C PRO A 209 11.51 6.92 18.87
N ARG A 210 12.18 6.74 20.02
CA ARG A 210 11.64 5.89 21.08
C ARG A 210 10.33 6.49 21.55
N LEU A 211 9.25 5.72 21.46
CA LEU A 211 7.98 6.07 22.07
C LEU A 211 8.24 6.26 23.57
N VAL A 212 7.98 7.46 24.07
CA VAL A 212 8.08 7.76 25.49
C VAL A 212 6.83 7.16 26.13
N GLY A 213 7.01 6.01 26.78
CA GLY A 213 6.03 5.40 27.67
C GLY A 213 6.33 5.77 29.11
#